data_AF-A0A6B0ULY0-F1
#
_entry.id   AF-A0A6B0ULY0-F1
#
_cell.length_a   1.000
_cell.length_b   1.000
_cell.length_c   1.000
_cell.angle_alpha   90.00
_cell.angle_beta   90.00
_cell.angle_gamma   90.00
#
_symmetry.space_group_name_H-M   'P 1'
#
loop_
_entity.id
_entity.type
_entity.pdbx_description
1 polymer ?
#
loop_
_entity_poly.entity_id
_entity_poly.type
_entity_poly.pdbx_seq_one_letter_code
_entity_poly.pdbx_strand_id
1 'polypeptide(L)'
;MASLIAEGVKIRVSSVLNRDVKGFGKQHLTDKNEDTCWNSDQFQGGFAGKEMHLEVKTPGQPDATASAGDFYPEDSNVLQRFPLKMDVPISNLRIVFRSSTDMFGRIVLYKLDVIG
;
A
#
# COMPACT_ATOMS: atom_id res chain seq x y z
N MET A 1 -8.79 -17.23 5.90
CA MET A 1 -8.31 -16.13 5.04
C MET A 1 -6.83 -16.34 4.80
N ALA A 2 -6.42 -16.34 3.54
CA ALA A 2 -5.04 -16.49 3.11
C ALA A 2 -4.54 -15.18 2.49
N SER A 3 -3.22 -14.99 2.41
CA SER A 3 -2.66 -13.86 1.67
C SER A 3 -2.91 -14.06 0.17
N LEU A 4 -3.48 -13.04 -0.46
CA LEU A 4 -3.67 -12.97 -1.90
C LEU A 4 -2.42 -12.44 -2.61
N ILE A 5 -1.45 -11.90 -1.88
CA ILE A 5 -0.16 -11.49 -2.42
C ILE A 5 0.75 -12.73 -2.54
N ALA A 6 0.48 -13.55 -3.56
CA ALA A 6 1.24 -14.77 -3.87
C ALA A 6 2.24 -14.59 -5.02
N GLU A 7 3.03 -15.63 -5.31
CA GLU A 7 3.91 -15.70 -6.49
C GLU A 7 3.09 -15.51 -7.78
N GLY A 8 3.13 -14.30 -8.33
CA GLY A 8 2.37 -13.90 -9.52
C GLY A 8 1.77 -12.51 -9.41
N VAL A 9 1.56 -11.99 -8.20
CA VAL A 9 1.07 -10.62 -7.99
C VAL A 9 2.20 -9.63 -8.22
N LYS A 10 2.06 -8.76 -9.23
CA LYS A 10 3.04 -7.72 -9.53
C LYS A 10 2.78 -6.47 -8.71
N ILE A 11 3.62 -6.22 -7.71
CA ILE A 11 3.58 -4.97 -6.93
C ILE A 11 4.32 -3.84 -7.67
N ARG A 12 3.74 -2.64 -7.63
CA ARG A 12 4.36 -1.39 -8.07
C ARG A 12 4.13 -0.33 -7.01
N VAL A 13 5.11 0.54 -6.85
CA VAL A 13 5.07 1.71 -5.97
C VAL A 13 5.28 2.95 -6.84
N SER A 14 4.71 4.09 -6.45
CA SER A 14 4.80 5.34 -7.19
C SER A 14 6.20 5.96 -7.14
N SER A 15 6.91 5.79 -6.03
CA SER A 15 8.24 6.32 -5.80
C SER A 15 9.04 5.43 -4.83
N VAL A 16 10.35 5.67 -4.75
CA VAL A 16 11.25 5.02 -3.79
C VAL A 16 12.25 6.06 -3.31
N LEU A 17 12.48 6.12 -1.99
CA LEU A 17 13.46 6.99 -1.36
C LEU A 17 14.82 6.94 -2.07
N ASN A 18 15.32 8.10 -2.48
CA ASN A 18 16.60 8.27 -3.21
C ASN A 18 16.74 7.40 -4.47
N ARG A 19 15.63 6.84 -4.99
CA ARG A 19 15.61 5.81 -6.04
C ARG A 19 16.41 4.55 -5.66
N ASP A 20 16.71 4.35 -4.38
CA ASP A 20 17.42 3.17 -3.90
C ASP A 20 16.44 2.00 -3.74
N VAL A 21 16.24 1.32 -4.86
CA VAL A 21 15.39 0.13 -4.92
C VAL A 21 15.94 -0.99 -4.05
N LYS A 22 17.24 -1.05 -3.74
CA LYS A 22 17.81 -2.14 -2.94
C LYS A 22 17.52 -1.97 -1.44
N GLY A 23 17.66 -0.76 -0.93
CA GLY A 23 17.47 -0.46 0.49
C GLY A 23 16.04 -0.13 0.90
N PHE A 24 15.24 0.45 -0.01
CA PHE A 24 13.91 1.00 0.34
C PHE A 24 12.81 0.61 -0.65
N GLY A 25 13.07 -0.39 -1.49
CA GLY A 25 12.16 -0.79 -2.55
C GLY A 25 10.95 -1.58 -2.05
N LYS A 26 9.99 -1.77 -2.96
CA LYS A 26 8.73 -2.50 -2.72
C LYS A 26 8.89 -3.93 -2.22
N GLN A 27 10.05 -4.55 -2.42
CA GLN A 27 10.31 -5.91 -1.91
C GLN A 27 10.15 -5.99 -0.39
N HIS A 28 10.41 -4.89 0.32
CA HIS A 28 10.28 -4.79 1.77
C HIS A 28 8.83 -4.72 2.26
N LEU A 29 7.84 -4.59 1.36
CA LEU A 29 6.43 -4.67 1.75
C LEU A 29 6.00 -6.09 2.11
N THR A 30 6.71 -7.09 1.58
CA THR A 30 6.26 -8.50 1.55
C THR A 30 7.36 -9.51 1.90
N ASP A 31 8.56 -9.05 2.23
CA ASP A 31 9.72 -9.93 2.51
C ASP A 31 9.66 -10.63 3.89
N LYS A 32 8.61 -10.34 4.67
CA LYS A 32 8.37 -10.89 6.02
C LYS A 32 9.47 -10.50 7.02
N ASN A 33 10.28 -9.49 6.71
CA ASN A 33 11.28 -8.96 7.61
C ASN A 33 10.74 -7.67 8.27
N GLU A 34 10.63 -7.69 9.59
CA GLU A 34 10.07 -6.56 10.36
C GLU A 34 11.05 -5.39 10.48
N ASP A 35 12.34 -5.60 10.18
CA ASP A 35 13.38 -4.58 10.23
C ASP A 35 13.49 -3.77 8.91
N THR A 36 12.72 -4.14 7.89
CA THR A 36 12.74 -3.49 6.57
C THR A 36 11.42 -2.80 6.25
N CYS A 37 11.47 -1.76 5.42
CA CYS A 37 10.28 -1.03 4.99
C CYS A 37 10.45 -0.42 3.59
N TRP A 38 9.32 -0.18 2.92
CA TRP A 38 9.30 0.70 1.74
C TRP A 38 9.16 2.15 2.17
N ASN A 39 9.93 3.04 1.55
CA ASN A 39 9.87 4.48 1.75
C ASN A 39 9.59 5.20 0.44
N SER A 40 8.64 6.14 0.44
CA SER A 40 8.24 6.86 -0.78
C SER A 40 9.25 7.94 -1.23
N ASP A 41 9.74 8.79 -0.31
CA ASP A 41 10.64 9.92 -0.62
C ASP A 41 11.42 10.41 0.64
N GLN A 42 12.44 11.26 0.46
CA GLN A 42 13.45 11.78 1.44
C GLN A 42 13.26 11.43 2.94
N PHE A 43 14.22 10.71 3.53
CA PHE A 43 14.16 10.16 4.90
C PHE A 43 14.10 11.23 6.02
N GLN A 44 12.98 11.32 6.75
CA GLN A 44 12.90 11.89 8.10
C GLN A 44 11.81 11.20 8.95
N GLY A 45 11.95 9.92 9.34
CA GLY A 45 11.07 9.33 10.35
C GLY A 45 9.81 8.60 9.85
N GLY A 46 9.16 7.88 10.77
CA GLY A 46 8.00 7.02 10.50
C GLY A 46 6.72 7.82 10.33
N PHE A 47 6.12 7.74 9.14
CA PHE A 47 4.92 8.49 8.80
C PHE A 47 3.78 7.57 8.39
N ALA A 48 2.60 7.81 8.96
CA ALA A 48 1.38 7.09 8.68
C ALA A 48 0.51 7.87 7.67
N GLY A 49 -0.15 7.14 6.76
CA GLY A 49 -1.24 7.70 5.96
C GLY A 49 -2.42 8.04 6.86
N LYS A 50 -3.06 9.19 6.65
CA LYS A 50 -4.25 9.64 7.40
C LYS A 50 -5.54 9.40 6.65
N GLU A 51 -5.55 9.78 5.37
CA GLU A 51 -6.67 9.54 4.47
C GLU A 51 -6.17 8.72 3.29
N MET A 52 -6.71 7.51 3.16
CA MET A 52 -6.32 6.58 2.12
C MET A 52 -7.54 6.20 1.29
N HIS A 53 -7.35 6.14 -0.02
CA HIS A 53 -8.37 5.78 -0.99
C HIS A 53 -7.98 4.50 -1.69
N LEU A 54 -8.94 3.59 -1.87
CA LEU A 54 -8.75 2.37 -2.63
C LEU A 54 -9.41 2.48 -3.98
N GLU A 55 -8.64 2.10 -4.99
CA GLU A 55 -9.10 2.00 -6.35
C GLU A 55 -8.88 0.59 -6.87
N VAL A 56 -9.85 0.08 -7.59
CA VAL A 56 -9.85 -1.26 -8.15
C VAL A 56 -10.09 -1.22 -9.65
N LYS A 57 -9.58 -2.23 -10.34
CA LYS A 57 -9.92 -2.50 -11.74
C LYS A 57 -10.49 -3.89 -11.85
N THR A 58 -11.52 -4.04 -12.67
CA THR A 58 -12.15 -5.34 -12.96
C THR A 58 -11.51 -6.00 -14.17
N PRO A 59 -11.43 -7.34 -14.21
CA PRO A 59 -11.00 -8.07 -15.39
C PRO A 59 -11.84 -7.66 -16.62
N GLY A 60 -11.17 -7.36 -17.73
CA GLY A 60 -11.83 -6.98 -18.99
C GLY A 60 -12.09 -5.48 -19.18
N GLN A 61 -11.84 -4.63 -18.17
CA GLN A 61 -11.92 -3.17 -18.30
C GLN A 61 -10.67 -2.48 -17.73
N PRO A 62 -9.50 -2.58 -18.40
CA PRO A 62 -8.23 -2.11 -17.87
C PRO A 62 -8.15 -0.57 -17.73
N ASP A 63 -8.96 0.18 -18.48
CA ASP A 63 -8.97 1.64 -18.45
C ASP A 63 -9.96 2.22 -17.43
N ALA A 64 -10.96 1.44 -17.02
CA ALA A 64 -11.91 1.84 -15.99
C ALA A 64 -11.31 1.59 -14.60
N THR A 65 -11.19 2.65 -13.81
CA THR A 65 -10.79 2.56 -12.39
C THR A 65 -12.02 2.89 -11.55
N ALA A 66 -12.42 1.96 -10.68
CA ALA A 66 -13.53 2.14 -9.76
C ALA A 66 -13.02 2.44 -8.36
N SER A 67 -13.71 3.32 -7.64
CA SER A 67 -13.48 3.55 -6.21
C SER A 67 -14.01 2.37 -5.40
N ALA A 68 -13.16 1.79 -4.57
CA ALA A 68 -13.47 0.72 -3.61
C ALA A 68 -13.74 1.25 -2.19
N GLY A 69 -13.55 2.55 -1.96
CA GLY A 69 -13.83 3.22 -0.68
C GLY A 69 -12.62 3.91 -0.07
N ASP A 70 -12.88 4.65 1.00
CA ASP A 70 -11.89 5.36 1.79
C ASP A 70 -11.66 4.65 3.13
N PHE A 71 -10.43 4.72 3.65
CA PHE A 71 -10.09 4.26 4.99
C PHE A 71 -9.06 5.18 5.63
N TYR A 72 -9.05 5.17 6.97
CA TYR A 72 -8.37 6.16 7.78
C TYR A 72 -7.52 5.44 8.82
N PRO A 73 -6.23 5.17 8.52
CA PRO A 73 -5.35 4.57 9.50
C PRO A 73 -5.09 5.49 10.68
N GLU A 74 -4.91 4.88 11.84
CA GLU A 74 -4.44 5.56 13.04
C GLU A 74 -2.92 5.69 12.98
N ASP A 75 -2.39 6.75 13.60
CA ASP A 75 -0.95 6.94 13.82
C ASP A 75 -0.47 5.97 14.91
N SER A 76 -0.32 4.71 14.51
CA SER A 76 0.00 3.59 15.39
C SER A 76 0.91 2.61 14.66
N ASN A 77 1.86 2.04 15.40
CA ASN A 77 2.74 0.98 14.93
C ASN A 77 2.10 -0.42 15.03
N VAL A 78 0.87 -0.52 15.54
CA VAL A 78 0.11 -1.78 15.61
C VAL A 78 -0.40 -2.15 14.21
N LEU A 79 -0.41 -3.44 13.89
CA LEU A 79 -0.97 -3.95 12.63
C LEU A 79 -2.47 -3.63 12.54
N GLN A 80 -2.85 -2.79 11.59
CA GLN A 80 -4.23 -2.38 11.33
C GLN A 80 -4.83 -3.15 10.14
N ARG A 81 -6.14 -3.45 10.20
CA ARG A 81 -6.87 -4.16 9.14
C ARG A 81 -8.11 -3.38 8.75
N PHE A 82 -8.29 -3.20 7.44
CA PHE A 82 -9.44 -2.48 6.88
C PHE A 82 -10.25 -3.45 6.01
N PRO A 83 -11.48 -3.82 6.41
CA PRO A 83 -12.31 -4.74 5.64
C PRO A 83 -12.81 -4.06 4.35
N LEU A 84 -12.69 -4.76 3.22
CA LEU A 84 -13.14 -4.28 1.91
C LEU A 84 -14.29 -5.16 1.43
N LYS A 85 -15.42 -4.54 1.08
CA LYS A 85 -16.57 -5.23 0.51
C LYS A 85 -16.46 -5.24 -1.01
N MET A 86 -16.02 -6.37 -1.57
CA MET A 86 -15.91 -6.56 -3.01
C MET A 86 -16.93 -7.59 -3.47
N ASP A 87 -17.91 -7.14 -4.24
CA ASP A 87 -18.94 -8.03 -4.81
C ASP A 87 -18.52 -8.62 -6.18
N VAL A 88 -17.41 -8.11 -6.73
CA VAL A 88 -16.88 -8.50 -8.04
C VAL A 88 -15.39 -8.85 -7.95
N PRO A 89 -14.90 -9.80 -8.77
CA PRO A 89 -13.48 -10.09 -8.86
C PRO A 89 -12.72 -8.90 -9.42
N ILE A 90 -11.53 -8.64 -8.87
CA ILE A 90 -10.65 -7.53 -9.26
C ILE A 90 -9.33 -8.05 -9.84
N SER A 91 -8.76 -7.32 -10.81
CA SER A 91 -7.45 -7.61 -11.40
C SER A 91 -6.34 -6.73 -10.83
N ASN A 92 -6.69 -5.55 -10.32
CA ASN A 92 -5.74 -4.59 -9.79
C ASN A 92 -6.32 -3.89 -8.56
N LEU A 93 -5.46 -3.69 -7.57
CA LEU A 93 -5.71 -2.89 -6.38
C LEU A 93 -4.69 -1.76 -6.35
N ARG A 94 -5.15 -0.53 -6.21
CA ARG A 94 -4.30 0.66 -6.05
C ARG A 94 -4.68 1.33 -4.74
N ILE A 95 -3.68 1.47 -3.87
CA ILE A 95 -3.79 2.20 -2.61
C ILE A 95 -3.25 3.61 -2.87
N VAL A 96 -4.08 4.62 -2.62
CA VAL A 96 -3.74 6.03 -2.81
C VAL A 96 -3.70 6.72 -1.46
N PHE A 97 -2.54 7.29 -1.12
CA PHE A 97 -2.37 8.11 0.07
C PHE A 97 -2.76 9.55 -0.28
N ARG A 98 -3.91 10.03 0.20
CA ARG A 98 -4.35 11.41 -0.02
C ARG A 98 -3.68 12.38 0.95
N SER A 99 -3.48 11.96 2.20
CA SER A 99 -2.80 12.74 3.22
C SER A 99 -1.99 11.86 4.18
N SER A 100 -1.00 12.46 4.84
CA SER A 100 -0.09 11.80 5.78
C SER A 100 0.04 12.56 7.10
N THR A 101 0.62 11.93 8.12
CA THR A 101 1.12 12.61 9.33
C THR A 101 2.30 13.52 9.03
N ASP A 102 3.06 13.22 7.97
CA ASP A 102 4.10 14.10 7.44
C ASP A 102 3.54 15.33 6.71
N MET A 103 4.15 16.49 6.93
CA MET A 103 3.82 17.73 6.22
C MET A 103 4.38 17.78 4.79
N PHE A 104 5.32 16.89 4.44
CA PHE A 104 5.90 16.80 3.10
C PHE A 104 5.31 15.66 2.26
N GLY A 105 4.29 14.95 2.76
CA GLY A 105 3.60 13.90 2.00
C GLY A 105 4.32 12.55 1.95
N ARG A 106 5.35 12.33 2.79
CA ARG A 106 6.10 11.07 2.81
C ARG A 106 5.34 9.97 3.51
N ILE A 107 5.54 8.75 3.03
CA ILE A 107 4.90 7.54 3.54
C ILE A 107 5.96 6.47 3.77
N VAL A 108 5.87 5.83 4.92
CA VAL A 108 6.66 4.64 5.27
C VAL A 108 5.70 3.49 5.51
N LEU A 109 5.90 2.37 4.82
CA LEU A 109 5.13 1.15 5.04
C LEU A 109 6.08 0.01 5.39
N TYR A 110 5.89 -0.53 6.59
CA TYR A 110 6.64 -1.68 7.09
C TYR A 110 6.10 -2.99 6.55
N LYS A 111 4.77 -3.14 6.53
CA LYS A 111 4.13 -4.38 6.13
C LYS A 111 2.83 -4.11 5.41
N LEU A 112 2.62 -4.80 4.30
CA LEU A 112 1.38 -4.79 3.56
C LEU A 112 0.96 -6.22 3.24
N ASP A 113 -0.31 -6.53 3.51
CA ASP A 113 -0.92 -7.78 3.08
C ASP A 113 -2.35 -7.52 2.59
N VAL A 114 -2.81 -8.35 1.66
CA VAL A 114 -4.19 -8.37 1.18
C VAL A 114 -4.71 -9.77 1.45
N ILE A 115 -5.74 -9.87 2.29
CA ILE A 115 -6.29 -11.15 2.74
C ILE A 115 -7.68 -11.40 2.15
N GLY A 116 -7.95 -12.65 1.77
CA GLY A 116 -9.22 -13.10 1.22
C GLY A 116 -9.46 -14.60 1.41
#